data_AF-A0A0F6ZNK5-F1
#
_entry.id   AF-A0A0F6ZNK5-F1
#
_cell.length_a   1.000
_cell.length_b   1.000
_cell.length_c   1.000
_cell.angle_alpha   90.00
_cell.angle_beta   90.00
_cell.angle_gamma   90.00
#
_symmetry.space_group_name_H-M   'P 1'
#
loop_
_entity.id
_entity.type
_entity.pdbx_description
1 polymer ?
#
loop_
_entity_poly.entity_id
_entity_poly.type
_entity_poly.pdbx_seq_one_letter_code
_entity_poly.pdbx_strand_id
1 'polypeptide(L)'
;MRSTAAVLSILLPGALACLGYEGGVPKPTAHYSNSKVIEIAAGQVFDAGWAKYDRGSGACSGDSEGSWQDAVFYLHSGATLKNVIIGKDQAEGVHCDGPCNLEFVWFEDVCEDAITI
;
A
#
# COMPACT_ATOMS: atom_id res chain seq x y z
N MET A 1 40.57 1.97 -48.57
CA MET A 1 40.09 1.50 -47.25
C MET A 1 38.57 1.58 -47.25
N ARG A 2 37.87 0.44 -47.24
CA ARG A 2 36.40 0.40 -47.20
C ARG A 2 35.99 0.15 -45.74
N SER A 3 35.55 1.19 -45.05
CA SER A 3 34.98 1.06 -43.70
C SER A 3 33.52 0.62 -43.83
N THR A 4 33.26 -0.65 -43.54
CA THR A 4 31.92 -1.15 -43.24
C THR A 4 31.56 -0.75 -41.82
N ALA A 5 30.64 0.21 -41.68
CA ALA A 5 30.00 0.50 -40.41
C ALA A 5 28.96 -0.60 -40.13
N ALA A 6 29.19 -1.40 -39.10
CA ALA A 6 28.20 -2.35 -38.60
C ALA A 6 27.16 -1.59 -37.76
N VAL A 7 25.91 -1.54 -38.25
CA VAL A 7 24.77 -1.05 -37.48
C VAL A 7 24.36 -2.17 -36.50
N LEU A 8 24.68 -1.98 -35.22
CA LEU A 8 24.26 -2.88 -34.16
C LEU A 8 22.83 -2.51 -33.73
N SER A 9 21.83 -3.15 -34.35
CA SER A 9 20.45 -3.06 -33.89
C SER A 9 20.32 -3.72 -32.52
N ILE A 10 20.17 -2.90 -31.48
CA ILE A 10 19.91 -3.39 -30.12
C ILE A 10 18.46 -3.90 -30.10
N LEU A 11 18.29 -5.21 -30.28
CA LEU A 11 17.08 -5.93 -29.93
C LEU A 11 17.00 -5.96 -28.38
N LEU A 12 16.50 -4.89 -27.76
CA LEU A 12 16.06 -4.99 -26.37
C LEU A 12 14.88 -5.97 -26.34
N PRO A 13 14.99 -7.11 -25.63
CA PRO A 13 13.84 -7.98 -25.43
C PRO A 13 12.77 -7.18 -24.69
N GLY A 14 11.59 -7.02 -25.29
CA GLY A 14 10.42 -6.41 -24.63
C GLY A 14 9.93 -7.19 -23.39
N ALA A 15 10.60 -8.28 -23.03
CA ALA A 15 10.26 -9.17 -21.92
C ALA A 15 10.48 -8.54 -20.52
N LEU A 16 11.24 -7.45 -20.38
CA LEU A 16 11.44 -6.79 -19.09
C LEU A 16 10.20 -6.02 -18.61
N ALA A 17 9.32 -5.60 -19.52
CA ALA A 17 8.09 -4.88 -19.16
C ALA A 17 7.03 -5.79 -18.51
N CYS A 18 7.22 -7.11 -18.55
CA CYS A 18 6.28 -8.09 -18.00
C CYS A 18 6.74 -8.68 -16.66
N LEU A 19 7.86 -8.23 -16.09
CA LEU A 19 8.32 -8.70 -14.77
C LEU A 19 7.60 -7.94 -13.66
N GLY A 20 6.38 -8.37 -13.37
CA GLY A 20 5.67 -7.97 -12.15
C GLY A 20 6.40 -8.48 -10.91
N TYR A 21 6.12 -7.87 -9.76
CA TYR A 21 6.63 -8.37 -8.49
C TYR A 21 5.87 -9.64 -8.09
N GLU A 22 6.57 -10.78 -8.10
CA GLU A 22 6.02 -12.10 -7.74
C GLU A 22 6.30 -12.49 -6.29
N GLY A 23 6.84 -11.57 -5.48
CA GLY A 23 7.28 -11.85 -4.11
C GLY A 23 6.17 -11.97 -3.05
N GLY A 24 4.90 -11.85 -3.44
CA GLY A 24 3.77 -11.86 -2.50
C GLY A 24 3.73 -10.62 -1.61
N VAL A 25 3.08 -10.69 -0.45
CA VAL A 25 3.10 -9.56 0.51
C VAL A 25 4.54 -9.34 1.01
N PRO A 26 5.08 -8.10 0.98
CA PRO A 26 6.43 -7.82 1.46
C PRO A 26 6.63 -8.21 2.92
N LYS A 27 7.87 -8.58 3.29
CA LYS A 27 8.21 -8.86 4.68
C LYS A 27 8.22 -7.56 5.49
N PRO A 28 7.43 -7.45 6.58
CA PRO A 28 7.37 -6.23 7.36
C PRO A 28 8.68 -5.95 8.09
N THR A 29 9.08 -4.68 8.12
CA THR A 29 10.26 -4.20 8.85
C THR A 29 10.01 -4.02 10.35
N ALA A 30 8.76 -3.73 10.70
CA ALA A 30 8.25 -3.62 12.06
C ALA A 30 6.75 -3.96 12.07
N HIS A 31 6.17 -4.11 13.25
CA HIS A 31 4.73 -4.32 13.43
C HIS A 31 4.20 -3.40 14.53
N TYR A 32 3.20 -2.60 14.19
CA TYR A 32 2.50 -1.68 15.08
C TYR A 32 1.03 -2.05 15.14
N SER A 33 0.53 -2.24 16.34
CA SER A 33 -0.88 -2.53 16.60
C SER A 33 -1.48 -1.38 17.38
N ASN A 34 -2.46 -0.69 16.79
CA ASN A 34 -2.96 0.58 17.30
C ASN A 34 -4.44 0.47 17.62
N SER A 35 -4.83 0.86 18.84
CA SER A 35 -6.25 0.86 19.23
C SER A 35 -7.06 2.03 18.65
N LYS A 36 -6.42 2.91 17.86
CA LYS A 36 -7.00 4.13 17.29
C LYS A 36 -6.47 4.34 15.88
N VAL A 37 -7.26 5.05 15.07
CA VAL A 37 -6.93 5.36 13.68
C VAL A 37 -5.71 6.26 13.64
N ILE A 38 -4.87 6.05 12.63
CA ILE A 38 -3.74 6.93 12.34
C ILE A 38 -4.18 7.91 11.27
N GLU A 39 -4.28 9.18 11.66
CA GLU A 39 -4.67 10.25 10.73
C GLU A 39 -3.44 10.84 10.04
N ILE A 40 -3.49 10.92 8.70
CA ILE A 40 -2.49 11.59 7.89
C ILE A 40 -3.08 12.91 7.40
N ALA A 41 -2.55 14.02 7.88
CA ALA A 41 -3.06 15.35 7.59
C ALA A 41 -3.00 15.70 6.08
N ALA A 42 -3.82 16.66 5.67
CA ALA A 42 -3.98 17.04 4.28
C ALA A 42 -2.64 17.39 3.60
N GLY A 43 -2.41 16.81 2.42
CA GLY A 43 -1.19 17.00 1.63
C GLY A 43 0.09 16.41 2.24
N GLN A 44 0.03 15.71 3.38
CA GLN A 44 1.20 15.12 4.01
C GLN A 44 1.52 13.74 3.44
N VAL A 45 2.79 13.37 3.51
CA VAL A 45 3.27 12.04 3.13
C VAL A 45 3.62 11.25 4.39
N PHE A 46 3.02 10.08 4.54
CA PHE A 46 3.41 9.08 5.51
C PHE A 46 4.12 7.92 4.80
N ASP A 47 5.44 7.83 4.99
CA ASP A 47 6.23 6.68 4.56
C ASP A 47 6.40 5.72 5.74
N ALA A 48 5.76 4.56 5.65
CA ALA A 48 5.78 3.55 6.69
C ALA A 48 7.06 2.70 6.68
N GLY A 49 7.96 2.87 5.70
CA GLY A 49 9.23 2.14 5.66
C GLY A 49 9.07 0.62 5.63
N TRP A 50 8.02 0.13 4.98
CA TRP A 50 7.56 -1.27 4.93
C TRP A 50 7.15 -1.86 6.28
N ALA A 51 6.76 -1.03 7.25
CA ALA A 51 6.20 -1.51 8.50
C ALA A 51 4.74 -1.96 8.33
N LYS A 52 4.33 -2.91 9.19
CA LYS A 52 2.97 -3.40 9.30
C LYS A 52 2.16 -2.62 10.32
N TYR A 53 0.91 -2.29 9.99
CA TYR A 53 -0.06 -1.64 10.86
C TYR A 53 -1.38 -2.41 10.91
N ASP A 54 -1.97 -2.57 12.10
CA ASP A 54 -3.31 -3.12 12.30
C ASP A 54 -3.99 -2.52 13.55
N ARG A 55 -5.21 -3.00 13.84
CA ARG A 55 -6.05 -2.54 14.97
C ARG A 55 -6.00 -3.45 16.20
N GLY A 56 -5.21 -4.52 16.14
CA GLY A 56 -5.06 -5.49 17.23
C GLY A 56 -5.91 -6.74 17.08
N SER A 57 -5.48 -7.80 17.76
CA SER A 57 -6.04 -9.13 17.59
C SER A 57 -7.56 -9.15 17.76
N GLY A 58 -8.26 -9.71 16.77
CA GLY A 58 -9.72 -9.85 16.78
C GLY A 58 -10.47 -8.57 16.39
N ALA A 59 -9.78 -7.53 15.94
CA ALA A 59 -10.43 -6.33 15.41
C ALA A 59 -11.21 -6.62 14.12
N CYS A 60 -10.78 -7.60 13.32
CA CYS A 60 -11.56 -8.05 12.17
C CYS A 60 -12.74 -8.93 12.61
N SER A 61 -13.96 -8.45 12.35
CA SER A 61 -15.22 -9.14 12.63
C SER A 61 -15.98 -9.61 11.37
N GLY A 62 -15.27 -9.74 10.24
CA GLY A 62 -15.86 -10.03 8.92
C GLY A 62 -16.53 -8.79 8.33
N ASP A 63 -17.61 -8.99 7.56
CA ASP A 63 -18.33 -7.97 6.77
C ASP A 63 -19.16 -6.97 7.59
N SER A 64 -18.80 -6.73 8.87
CA SER A 64 -19.49 -5.73 9.68
C SER A 64 -18.91 -4.35 9.38
N GLU A 65 -19.65 -3.58 8.60
CA GLU A 65 -19.39 -2.16 8.30
C GLU A 65 -19.03 -1.36 9.56
N GLY A 66 -17.87 -0.73 9.52
CA GLY A 66 -17.35 0.17 10.53
C GLY A 66 -17.44 1.63 10.10
N SER A 67 -16.72 2.47 10.85
CA SER A 67 -16.58 3.89 10.56
C SER A 67 -15.13 4.24 10.27
N TRP A 68 -14.85 5.44 9.77
CA TRP A 68 -13.47 5.88 9.54
C TRP A 68 -12.58 5.84 10.80
N GLN A 69 -13.17 5.90 12.00
CA GLN A 69 -12.45 5.76 13.26
C GLN A 69 -11.90 4.34 13.52
N ASP A 70 -12.50 3.35 12.86
CA ASP A 70 -12.11 1.95 12.95
C ASP A 70 -10.99 1.61 11.95
N ALA A 71 -10.78 2.45 10.93
CA ALA A 71 -9.74 2.29 9.92
C ALA A 71 -8.33 2.21 10.51
N VAL A 72 -7.42 1.50 9.85
CA VAL A 72 -5.99 1.56 10.20
C VAL A 72 -5.45 2.95 9.93
N PHE A 73 -5.76 3.51 8.75
CA PHE A 73 -5.38 4.86 8.35
C PHE A 73 -6.57 5.68 7.85
N TYR A 74 -6.59 6.95 8.21
CA TYR A 74 -7.50 7.94 7.64
C TYR A 74 -6.68 9.07 7.00
N LEU A 75 -6.78 9.20 5.68
CA LEU A 75 -6.03 10.16 4.88
C LEU A 75 -6.91 11.35 4.60
N HIS A 76 -6.54 12.51 5.13
CA HIS A 76 -7.16 13.77 4.74
C HIS A 76 -6.78 14.14 3.31
N SER A 77 -7.61 14.94 2.64
CA SER A 77 -7.45 15.29 1.22
C SER A 77 -6.01 15.68 0.83
N GLY A 78 -5.52 15.06 -0.24
CA GLY A 78 -4.18 15.21 -0.81
C GLY A 78 -3.08 14.42 -0.10
N ALA A 79 -3.37 13.71 1.00
CA ALA A 79 -2.37 12.93 1.71
C ALA A 79 -1.87 11.73 0.88
N THR A 80 -0.65 11.30 1.18
CA THR A 80 -0.01 10.11 0.60
C THR A 80 0.35 9.13 1.69
N LEU A 81 -0.08 7.88 1.55
CA LEU A 81 0.40 6.75 2.35
C LEU A 81 1.27 5.86 1.47
N LYS A 82 2.47 5.53 1.93
CA LYS A 82 3.39 4.70 1.14
C LYS A 82 4.22 3.70 1.91
N ASN A 83 4.64 2.66 1.18
CA ASN A 83 5.48 1.56 1.68
C ASN A 83 4.91 0.97 2.98
N VAL A 84 3.64 0.60 2.99
CA VAL A 84 2.96 0.11 4.20
C VAL A 84 2.36 -1.26 3.95
N ILE A 85 2.32 -2.07 5.00
CA ILE A 85 1.60 -3.33 5.02
C ILE A 85 0.44 -3.17 6.01
N ILE A 86 -0.78 -3.42 5.58
CA ILE A 86 -1.97 -3.44 6.41
C ILE A 86 -2.18 -4.89 6.85
N GLY A 87 -2.18 -5.12 8.17
CA GLY A 87 -2.28 -6.45 8.74
C GLY A 87 -3.69 -7.01 8.70
N LYS A 88 -3.81 -8.33 8.79
CA LYS A 88 -5.12 -9.04 8.76
C LYS A 88 -6.14 -8.58 9.80
N ASP A 89 -5.67 -8.00 10.91
CA ASP A 89 -6.51 -7.51 12.01
C ASP A 89 -6.83 -6.00 11.82
N GLN A 90 -7.15 -5.59 10.59
CA GLN A 90 -7.34 -4.18 10.23
C GLN A 90 -8.68 -3.59 10.70
N ALA A 91 -9.70 -4.42 10.97
CA ALA A 91 -11.12 -4.01 11.02
C ALA A 91 -11.55 -3.35 9.70
N GLU A 92 -11.18 -2.09 9.53
CA GLU A 92 -11.35 -1.25 8.35
C GLU A 92 -9.96 -0.95 7.77
N GLY A 93 -9.79 -1.01 6.45
CA GLY A 93 -8.48 -0.81 5.81
C GLY A 93 -7.99 0.64 5.86
N VAL A 94 -8.06 1.32 4.71
CA VAL A 94 -7.61 2.71 4.55
C VAL A 94 -8.77 3.57 4.07
N HIS A 95 -9.10 4.62 4.83
CA HIS A 95 -10.15 5.58 4.44
C HIS A 95 -9.51 6.87 3.91
N CYS A 96 -10.05 7.43 2.83
CA CYS A 96 -9.58 8.67 2.23
C CYS A 96 -10.69 9.73 2.24
N ASP A 97 -10.49 10.85 2.93
CA ASP A 97 -11.38 12.01 2.89
C ASP A 97 -11.14 12.86 1.64
N GLY A 98 -11.66 12.36 0.51
CA GLY A 98 -11.41 12.91 -0.81
C GLY A 98 -10.14 12.35 -1.48
N PRO A 99 -9.54 13.08 -2.45
CA PRO A 99 -8.40 12.57 -3.20
C PRO A 99 -7.22 12.20 -2.28
N CYS A 100 -6.67 11.00 -2.40
CA CYS A 100 -5.48 10.55 -1.67
C CYS A 100 -4.56 9.76 -2.61
N ASN A 101 -3.30 9.58 -2.21
CA ASN A 101 -2.34 8.75 -2.93
C ASN A 101 -1.97 7.53 -2.09
N LEU A 102 -2.08 6.35 -2.66
CA LEU A 102 -1.64 5.10 -2.05
C LEU A 102 -0.52 4.51 -2.91
N GLU A 103 0.70 4.48 -2.38
CA GLU A 103 1.89 4.05 -3.13
C GLU A 103 2.54 2.85 -2.44
N PHE A 104 2.50 1.68 -3.07
CA PHE A 104 3.03 0.45 -2.48
C PHE A 104 2.38 0.12 -1.11
N VAL A 105 1.06 0.21 -1.06
CA VAL A 105 0.23 -0.24 0.06
C VAL A 105 -0.15 -1.70 -0.18
N TRP A 106 0.16 -2.57 0.77
CA TRP A 106 -0.14 -4.00 0.71
C TRP A 106 -1.13 -4.37 1.80
N PHE A 107 -2.03 -5.31 1.52
CA PHE A 107 -2.97 -5.85 2.51
C PHE A 107 -2.63 -7.33 2.71
N GLU A 108 -2.36 -7.74 3.95
CA GLU A 108 -2.12 -9.16 4.29
C GLU A 108 -3.37 -10.00 4.05
N ASP A 109 -4.51 -9.50 4.49
CA ASP A 109 -5.84 -10.10 4.36
C ASP A 109 -6.88 -9.00 4.54
N VAL A 110 -7.77 -8.81 3.56
CA VAL A 110 -8.78 -7.76 3.63
C VAL A 110 -9.91 -8.24 4.53
N CYS A 111 -10.32 -7.40 5.48
CA CYS A 111 -11.39 -7.74 6.42
C CYS A 111 -12.77 -7.41 5.84
N GLU A 112 -13.22 -6.16 5.99
CA GLU A 112 -14.43 -5.61 5.38
C GLU A 112 -14.03 -5.00 4.03
N ASP A 113 -13.53 -3.76 4.05
CA ASP A 113 -12.96 -3.09 2.88
C ASP A 113 -11.44 -2.91 2.98
N ALA A 114 -10.78 -2.89 1.82
CA ALA A 114 -9.38 -2.50 1.71
C ALA A 114 -9.24 -0.97 1.74
N ILE A 115 -10.05 -0.27 0.93
CA ILE A 115 -9.95 1.17 0.71
C ILE A 115 -11.35 1.75 0.56
N THR A 116 -11.65 2.81 1.32
CA THR A 116 -12.91 3.58 1.26
C THR A 116 -12.60 5.04 0.92
N ILE A 117 -13.47 5.69 0.13
CA ILE A 117 -13.36 7.10 -0.31
C ILE A 117 -14.63 7.84 0.08
#